data_AF-G7IX60-F1
#
_entry.id   AF-G7IX60-F1
#
_cell.length_a   1.000
_cell.length_b   1.000
_cell.length_c   1.000
_cell.angle_alpha   90.00
_cell.angle_beta   90.00
_cell.angle_gamma   90.00
#
_symmetry.space_group_name_H-M   'P 1'
#
loop_
_entity.id
_entity.type
_entity.pdbx_description
1 polymer ?
#
loop_
_entity_poly.entity_id
_entity_poly.type
_entity_poly.pdbx_seq_one_letter_code
_entity_poly.pdbx_strand_id
1 'polypeptide(L)' 'MAKIIKFVYVMIIIISFFLVATNAKDDCLVDADCVTLVCEFDERPQCVINTCRCRPLRFSGFYYEQLH' A
#
# COMPACT_ATOMS: atom_id res chain seq x y z
N MET A 1 -1.58 42.27 -7.46
CA MET A 1 -2.09 41.09 -8.21
C MET A 1 -1.12 39.91 -8.17
N ALA A 2 0.19 40.08 -8.41
CA ALA A 2 1.18 39.00 -8.38
C ALA A 2 1.33 38.21 -7.06
N LYS A 3 1.09 38.83 -5.89
CA LYS A 3 1.15 38.14 -4.58
C LYS A 3 0.05 37.08 -4.40
N ILE A 4 -1.16 37.39 -4.86
CA ILE A 4 -2.32 36.48 -4.75
C ILE A 4 -2.13 35.29 -5.70
N ILE A 5 -1.64 35.56 -6.93
CA ILE A 5 -1.36 34.52 -7.92
C ILE A 5 -0.30 33.53 -7.40
N LYS A 6 0.76 34.03 -6.73
CA LYS A 6 1.77 33.17 -6.08
C LYS A 6 1.18 32.30 -4.98
N PHE A 7 0.31 32.85 -4.14
CA PHE A 7 -0.33 32.10 -3.06
C PHE A 7 -1.20 30.95 -3.61
N VAL A 8 -2.03 31.25 -4.61
CA VAL A 8 -2.89 30.25 -5.28
C VAL A 8 -2.04 29.16 -5.93
N TYR A 9 -0.93 29.52 -6.57
CA TYR A 9 -0.04 28.55 -7.21
C TYR A 9 0.58 27.56 -6.21
N VAL A 10 1.03 28.04 -5.04
CA VAL A 10 1.56 27.18 -3.97
C VAL A 10 0.46 26.25 -3.42
N MET A 11 -0.77 26.75 -3.24
CA MET A 11 -1.88 25.90 -2.79
C MET A 11 -2.21 24.80 -3.79
N ILE A 12 -2.22 25.10 -5.10
CA ILE A 12 -2.44 24.10 -6.15
C ILE A 12 -1.37 23.00 -6.10
N ILE A 13 -0.09 23.37 -5.94
CA ILE A 13 1.00 22.41 -5.83
C ILE A 13 0.80 21.47 -4.64
N ILE A 14 0.50 22.03 -3.46
CA ILE A 14 0.29 21.24 -2.24
C ILE A 14 -0.86 20.25 -2.45
N ILE A 15 -2.01 20.73 -2.92
CA ILE A 15 -3.19 19.89 -3.17
C ILE A 15 -2.87 18.78 -4.19
N SER A 16 -2.11 19.11 -5.25
CA SER A 16 -1.70 18.12 -6.26
C SER A 16 -0.82 17.03 -5.68
N PHE A 17 0.16 17.38 -4.83
CA PHE A 17 1.00 16.40 -4.14
C PHE A 17 0.18 15.48 -3.22
N PHE A 18 -0.76 16.04 -2.44
CA PHE A 18 -1.65 15.25 -1.60
C PHE A 18 -2.56 14.33 -2.40
N LEU A 19 -3.02 14.75 -3.58
CA LEU A 19 -3.82 13.92 -4.49
C LEU A 19 -3.02 12.74 -5.04
N VAL A 20 -1.74 12.93 -5.36
CA VAL A 20 -0.86 11.84 -5.81
C VAL A 20 -0.58 10.87 -4.66
N ALA A 21 -0.32 11.38 -3.45
CA ALA A 21 -0.06 10.54 -2.28
C ALA A 21 -1.29 9.74 -1.84
N THR A 22 -2.50 10.27 -1.98
CA THR A 22 -3.74 9.57 -1.59
C THR A 22 -4.30 8.66 -2.69
N ASN A 23 -3.90 8.84 -3.95
CA ASN A 23 -4.15 7.87 -5.02
C ASN A 23 -3.20 6.68 -5.00
N ALA A 24 -2.14 6.71 -4.18
CA ALA A 24 -1.55 5.50 -3.67
C ALA A 24 -2.53 4.91 -2.65
N LYS A 25 -3.61 4.31 -3.16
CA LYS A 25 -4.40 3.34 -2.40
C LYS A 25 -3.48 2.16 -2.20
N ASP A 26 -2.68 2.25 -1.14
CA ASP A 26 -1.90 1.13 -0.67
C ASP A 26 -2.92 0.15 -0.07
N ASP A 27 -3.27 -0.89 -0.83
CA ASP A 27 -4.20 -1.93 -0.38
C ASP A 27 -3.60 -2.72 0.79
N CYS A 28 -2.28 -2.63 0.97
CA CYS A 28 -1.55 -3.19 2.09
C CYS A 28 -0.24 -2.43 2.33
N LEU A 29 0.24 -2.41 3.57
CA LEU A 29 1.58 -1.95 3.97
C LEU A 29 2.41 -3.12 4.51
N VAL A 30 1.75 -4.08 5.13
CA VAL A 30 2.34 -5.30 5.67
C VAL A 30 1.61 -6.53 5.17
N ASP A 31 2.28 -7.69 5.16
CA ASP A 31 1.66 -8.97 4.78
C ASP A 31 0.41 -9.29 5.62
N ALA A 32 0.39 -8.82 6.87
CA ALA A 32 -0.74 -8.97 7.79
C ALA A 32 -1.99 -8.18 7.39
N ASP A 33 -1.88 -7.16 6.52
CA ASP A 33 -3.05 -6.43 6.00
C ASP A 33 -3.84 -7.27 5.00
N CYS A 34 -3.21 -8.29 4.40
CA CYS A 34 -3.80 -9.15 3.38
C CYS A 34 -4.55 -10.36 3.94
N VAL A 35 -5.00 -10.30 5.20
CA VAL A 35 -5.76 -11.38 5.88
C VAL A 35 -7.09 -11.74 5.21
N THR A 36 -7.66 -10.83 4.42
CA THR A 36 -8.91 -11.06 3.69
C THR A 36 -8.73 -11.79 2.37
N LEU A 37 -7.49 -11.90 1.87
CA LEU A 37 -7.21 -12.58 0.61
C LEU A 37 -7.06 -14.09 0.85
N VAL A 38 -8.02 -14.87 0.34
CA VAL A 38 -7.97 -16.33 0.36
C VAL A 38 -7.16 -16.81 -0.85
N CYS A 39 -5.99 -17.40 -0.61
CA CYS A 39 -5.13 -17.98 -1.65
C CYS A 39 -5.36 -19.49 -1.80
N GLU A 40 -4.94 -20.06 -2.92
CA GLU A 40 -5.02 -21.50 -3.18
C GLU A 40 -3.97 -22.29 -2.35
N PHE A 41 -4.06 -23.62 -2.37
CA PHE A 41 -3.18 -24.49 -1.60
C PHE A 41 -1.71 -24.27 -1.98
N ASP A 42 -0.85 -24.12 -0.96
CA ASP A 42 0.60 -23.83 -1.06
C ASP A 42 0.99 -22.38 -1.41
N GLU A 43 0.02 -21.45 -1.35
CA GLU A 43 0.25 -20.02 -1.48
C GLU A 43 -0.04 -19.25 -0.19
N ARG A 44 0.60 -18.10 0.01
CA ARG A 44 0.26 -17.15 1.08
C ARG A 44 -0.01 -15.75 0.52
N PRO A 45 -0.98 -15.02 1.10
CA PRO A 45 -1.16 -13.62 0.78
C PRO A 45 0.04 -12.82 1.28
N GLN A 46 0.63 -12.03 0.41
CA GLN A 46 1.74 -11.14 0.70
C GLN A 46 1.46 -9.75 0.16
N CYS A 47 1.98 -8.74 0.86
CA CYS A 47 1.95 -7.38 0.38
C CYS A 47 3.12 -7.14 -0.57
N VAL A 48 2.81 -7.04 -1.87
CA VAL A 48 3.80 -6.83 -2.92
C VAL A 48 3.51 -5.52 -3.60
N ILE A 49 4.40 -4.54 -3.42
CA ILE A 49 4.28 -3.20 -4.03
C ILE A 49 2.90 -2.62 -3.69
N ASN A 50 2.57 -2.61 -2.40
CA ASN A 50 1.34 -2.06 -1.84
C ASN A 50 0.04 -2.71 -2.40
N THR A 51 0.14 -3.92 -2.94
CA THR A 51 -0.99 -4.73 -3.40
C THR A 51 -0.93 -6.14 -2.81
N CYS A 52 -2.05 -6.65 -2.30
CA CYS A 52 -2.13 -8.02 -1.82
C CYS A 52 -2.07 -9.00 -2.99
N ARG A 53 -1.10 -9.92 -2.96
CA ARG A 53 -0.93 -10.97 -3.97
C ARG A 53 -0.67 -12.32 -3.32
N CYS A 54 -1.21 -13.37 -3.92
CA CYS A 54 -0.83 -14.74 -3.57
C CYS A 54 0.54 -15.05 -4.17
N ARG A 55 1.45 -15.57 -3.34
CA ARG A 55 2.77 -16.05 -3.76
C ARG A 55 2.97 -17.47 -3.23
N PRO A 56 3.63 -18.34 -4.00
CA PRO A 56 3.98 -19.68 -3.52
C PRO A 56 4.87 -19.58 -2.29
N LEU A 57 4.70 -20.52 -1.36
CA LEU A 57 5.50 -20.67 -0.16
C LEU A 57 6.97 -21.00 -0.48
N ARG A 58 7.76 -19.99 -0.86
CA ARG A 58 9.22 -20.11 -0.85
C ARG A 58 9.69 -19.97 0.59
N PHE A 59 10.22 -21.08 1.13
CA PHE A 59 10.89 -21.15 2.43
C PHE A 59 12.10 -20.19 2.48
N SER A 60 11.86 -18.90 2.68
CA SER A 60 12.84 -17.95 3.17
C SER A 60 12.24 -17.29 4.41
N GLY A 61 12.43 -18.01 5.52
CA GLY A 61 12.06 -17.73 6.91
C GLY A 61 11.21 -16.51 7.23
N PHE A 62 9.97 -16.73 7.64
CA PHE A 62 9.37 -16.02 8.78
C PHE A 62 8.45 -16.98 9.55
N TYR A 63 8.78 -17.10 10.84
CA TYR A 63 8.25 -18.00 11.86
C TYR A 63 6.77 -17.67 12.18
N TYR A 64 5.95 -18.72 12.19
CA TYR A 64 4.75 -18.99 13.01
C TYR A 64 4.21 -17.86 13.91
N GLU A 65 3.03 -17.34 13.58
CA GLU A 65 2.12 -16.78 14.60
C GLU A 65 0.68 -16.73 14.06
N GLN A 66 -0.02 -17.87 14.00
CA GLN A 66 -1.49 -17.86 13.87
C GLN A 66 -2.22 -19.16 14.23
N LEU A 67 -1.59 -20.07 14.98
CA LEU A 67 -2.32 -21.13 15.67
C LEU A 67 -1.89 -21.20 17.13
N HIS A 68 -2.36 -20.23 17.91
CA HIS A 68 -2.77 -20.45 19.29
C HIS A 68 -3.83 -19.42 19.70
#